data_AF-A0A9E4CQQ3-F1
#
_entry.id   AF-A0A9E4CQQ3-F1
#
_cell.length_a   1.000
_cell.length_b   1.000
_cell.length_c   1.000
_cell.angle_alpha   90.00
_cell.angle_beta   90.00
_cell.angle_gamma   90.00
#
_symmetry.space_group_name_H-M   'P 1'
#
loop_
_entity.id
_entity.type
_entity.pdbx_description
1 polymer ?
#
loop_
_entity_poly.entity_id
_entity_poly.type
_entity_poly.pdbx_seq_one_letter_code
_entity_poly.pdbx_strand_id
1 'polypeptide(L)'
;MTQEPANTWIDFYDGVDGPTLLIKALDARGAFALLDAIDAVRNGHDGFEVESLPGVRPVGAESLTLYVRDQDSCSIGKLKHRAAFWWACSNGGWEHVSLLVLPFAEGRSGHQYLNDGNSDVTIIFSCNEPEEGIWITDPSLEHGPDSPERFDDREA
;
A
#
# COMPACT_ATOMS: atom_id res chain seq x y z
N MET A 1 -14.26 -1.66 -21.32
CA MET A 1 -14.68 -2.70 -20.35
C MET A 1 -13.47 -3.55 -20.08
N THR A 2 -12.68 -3.18 -19.09
CA THR A 2 -11.46 -3.91 -18.71
C THR A 2 -11.84 -4.84 -17.57
N GLN A 3 -11.59 -6.13 -17.76
CA GLN A 3 -11.89 -7.18 -16.81
C GLN A 3 -10.97 -7.02 -15.60
N GLU A 4 -11.55 -6.98 -14.39
CA GLU A 4 -10.79 -7.15 -13.15
C GLU A 4 -9.92 -8.41 -13.28
N PRO A 5 -8.67 -8.40 -12.77
CA PRO A 5 -7.88 -9.61 -12.72
C PRO A 5 -8.68 -10.69 -11.99
N ALA A 6 -8.89 -11.83 -12.66
CA ALA A 6 -9.64 -12.97 -12.14
C ALA A 6 -8.84 -13.65 -11.01
N ASN A 7 -8.75 -13.00 -9.86
CA ASN A 7 -7.95 -13.45 -8.73
C ASN A 7 -8.79 -13.37 -7.47
N THR A 8 -8.94 -14.53 -6.86
CA THR A 8 -9.69 -14.75 -5.63
C THR A 8 -9.29 -13.72 -4.57
N TRP A 9 -10.27 -12.96 -4.11
CA TRP A 9 -10.11 -11.86 -3.17
C TRP A 9 -9.87 -12.41 -1.75
N ILE A 10 -9.01 -11.75 -1.00
CA ILE A 10 -8.99 -11.85 0.45
C ILE A 10 -9.50 -10.50 0.95
N ASP A 11 -10.58 -10.55 1.71
CA ASP A 11 -11.04 -9.44 2.53
C ASP A 11 -10.24 -9.48 3.85
N PHE A 12 -9.69 -8.37 4.30
CA PHE A 12 -8.68 -8.35 5.39
C PHE A 12 -9.29 -8.41 6.80
N TYR A 13 -10.58 -8.76 6.93
CA TYR A 13 -11.33 -8.83 8.21
C TYR A 13 -10.79 -9.77 9.30
N ASP A 14 -9.63 -10.42 9.13
CA ASP A 14 -9.05 -11.34 10.13
C ASP A 14 -8.06 -10.65 11.11
N GLY A 15 -8.13 -9.32 11.31
CA GLY A 15 -7.29 -8.61 12.29
C GLY A 15 -7.80 -7.21 12.69
N VAL A 16 -7.42 -6.74 13.89
CA VAL A 16 -7.82 -5.42 14.43
C VAL A 16 -7.16 -4.25 13.68
N ASP A 17 -6.03 -4.52 13.02
CA ASP A 17 -5.34 -3.61 12.11
C ASP A 17 -4.90 -4.45 10.88
N GLY A 18 -5.46 -4.19 9.70
CA GLY A 18 -5.02 -4.89 8.48
C GLY A 18 -3.61 -4.47 8.05
N PRO A 19 -3.09 -5.01 6.92
CA PRO A 19 -1.68 -4.83 6.59
C PRO A 19 -1.31 -3.35 6.40
N THR A 20 -0.08 -3.01 6.74
CA THR A 20 0.50 -1.70 6.43
C THR A 20 1.45 -1.83 5.24
N LEU A 21 1.18 -1.06 4.18
CA LEU A 21 2.02 -0.91 3.01
C LEU A 21 2.78 0.41 3.08
N LEU A 22 4.09 0.36 2.98
CA LEU A 22 4.92 1.56 2.89
C LEU A 22 5.39 1.77 1.45
N ILE A 23 5.08 2.92 0.89
CA ILE A 23 5.68 3.42 -0.35
C ILE A 23 6.82 4.35 0.04
N LYS A 24 8.06 3.93 -0.19
CA LYS A 24 9.24 4.71 0.16
C LYS A 24 9.84 5.37 -1.07
N ALA A 25 9.85 6.69 -1.10
CA ALA A 25 10.64 7.49 -2.03
C ALA A 25 12.01 7.81 -1.41
N LEU A 26 13.08 7.63 -2.17
CA LEU A 26 14.44 7.93 -1.73
C LEU A 26 14.68 9.44 -1.60
N ASP A 27 14.11 10.20 -2.53
CA ASP A 27 14.25 11.65 -2.61
C ASP A 27 13.02 12.27 -3.31
N ALA A 28 13.04 13.59 -3.49
CA ALA A 28 11.98 14.33 -4.18
C ALA A 28 11.69 13.83 -5.60
N ARG A 29 12.68 13.24 -6.30
CA ARG A 29 12.47 12.68 -7.65
C ARG A 29 11.63 11.40 -7.59
N GLY A 30 11.82 10.59 -6.55
CA GLY A 30 10.95 9.43 -6.29
C GLY A 30 9.52 9.86 -6.00
N ALA A 31 9.33 10.91 -5.19
CA ALA A 31 8.00 11.48 -4.95
C ALA A 31 7.36 12.04 -6.24
N PHE A 32 8.14 12.72 -7.08
CA PHE A 32 7.69 13.21 -8.37
C PHE A 32 7.29 12.07 -9.32
N ALA A 33 8.08 10.99 -9.39
CA ALA A 33 7.75 9.83 -10.20
C ALA A 33 6.43 9.16 -9.78
N LEU A 34 6.12 9.15 -8.48
CA LEU A 34 4.83 8.69 -7.99
C LEU A 34 3.69 9.62 -8.42
N LEU A 35 3.88 10.94 -8.38
CA LEU A 35 2.89 11.90 -8.88
C LEU A 35 2.62 11.73 -10.37
N ASP A 36 3.66 11.55 -11.18
CA ASP A 36 3.53 11.31 -12.62
C ASP A 36 2.75 10.02 -12.89
N ALA A 37 3.01 8.95 -12.13
CA ALA A 37 2.27 7.70 -12.24
C ALA A 37 0.79 7.88 -11.85
N ILE A 38 0.50 8.63 -10.78
CA ILE A 38 -0.86 8.95 -10.36
C ILE A 38 -1.58 9.77 -11.45
N ASP A 39 -0.93 10.78 -12.01
CA ASP A 39 -1.52 11.59 -13.08
C ASP A 39 -1.76 10.75 -14.34
N ALA A 40 -0.83 9.86 -14.69
CA ALA A 40 -1.00 8.96 -15.82
C ALA A 40 -2.18 7.99 -15.63
N VAL A 41 -2.36 7.36 -14.46
CA VAL A 41 -3.55 6.52 -14.23
C VAL A 41 -4.84 7.35 -14.30
N ARG A 42 -4.87 8.56 -13.73
CA ARG A 42 -6.02 9.48 -13.83
C ARG A 42 -6.38 9.83 -15.27
N ASN A 43 -5.37 9.90 -16.14
CA ASN A 43 -5.52 10.16 -17.57
C ASN A 43 -5.76 8.88 -18.42
N GLY A 44 -6.08 7.75 -17.78
CA GLY A 44 -6.57 6.55 -18.47
C GLY A 44 -5.50 5.53 -18.84
N HIS A 45 -4.30 5.59 -18.26
CA HIS A 45 -3.33 4.51 -18.37
C HIS A 45 -3.77 3.28 -17.56
N ASP A 46 -3.49 2.08 -18.08
CA ASP A 46 -3.86 0.78 -17.50
C ASP A 46 -2.96 0.37 -16.30
N GLY A 47 -2.79 1.29 -15.37
CA GLY A 47 -2.08 1.12 -14.11
C GLY A 47 -0.55 1.22 -14.18
N PHE A 48 0.07 1.30 -12.99
CA PHE A 48 1.52 1.40 -12.83
C PHE A 48 2.02 0.58 -11.64
N GLU A 49 3.07 -0.21 -11.86
CA GLU A 49 3.79 -0.91 -10.81
C GLU A 49 4.70 0.07 -10.05
N VAL A 50 4.48 0.23 -8.75
CA VAL A 50 5.18 1.21 -7.89
C VAL A 50 6.68 0.93 -7.85
N GLU A 51 7.08 -0.34 -7.83
CA GLU A 51 8.47 -0.79 -7.87
C GLU A 51 9.20 -0.48 -9.18
N SER A 52 8.47 -0.18 -10.25
CA SER A 52 9.06 0.23 -11.53
C SER A 52 9.42 1.72 -11.57
N LEU A 53 8.92 2.50 -10.61
CA LEU A 53 9.13 3.95 -10.56
C LEU A 53 10.54 4.29 -10.04
N PRO A 54 11.26 5.21 -10.70
CA PRO A 54 12.62 5.54 -10.31
C PRO A 54 12.68 6.13 -8.89
N GLY A 55 13.48 5.52 -8.02
CA GLY A 55 13.68 6.00 -6.65
C GLY A 55 12.50 5.76 -5.72
N VAL A 56 11.57 4.86 -6.09
CA VAL A 56 10.45 4.42 -5.26
C VAL A 56 10.57 2.92 -5.00
N ARG A 57 10.22 2.49 -3.79
CA ARG A 57 10.11 1.06 -3.46
C ARG A 57 8.90 0.79 -2.56
N PRO A 58 8.12 -0.27 -2.82
CA PRO A 58 7.19 -0.78 -1.84
C PRO A 58 7.94 -1.55 -0.74
N VAL A 59 7.44 -1.47 0.49
CA VAL A 59 7.86 -2.28 1.64
C VAL A 59 6.63 -2.89 2.27
N GLY A 60 6.70 -4.17 2.64
CA GLY A 60 5.53 -4.97 3.06
C GLY A 60 4.77 -5.61 1.89
N ALA A 61 5.26 -5.46 0.66
CA ALA A 61 4.72 -6.08 -0.55
C ALA A 61 5.85 -6.52 -1.51
N GLU A 62 5.63 -7.64 -2.19
CA GLU A 62 6.38 -8.07 -3.38
C GLU A 62 6.13 -7.13 -4.57
N SER A 63 4.88 -6.67 -4.73
CA SER A 63 4.48 -5.70 -5.75
C SER A 63 3.28 -4.87 -5.30
N LEU A 64 3.22 -3.63 -5.78
CA LEU A 64 2.06 -2.76 -5.60
C LEU A 64 1.72 -2.07 -6.92
N THR A 65 0.49 -2.26 -7.41
CA THR A 65 0.06 -1.65 -8.67
C THR A 65 -1.06 -0.64 -8.46
N LEU A 66 -0.90 0.55 -9.02
CA LEU A 66 -1.90 1.64 -8.99
C LEU A 66 -2.86 1.48 -10.16
N TYR A 67 -4.16 1.70 -9.97
CA TYR A 67 -5.16 1.71 -11.05
C TYR A 67 -6.25 2.77 -10.81
N VAL A 68 -6.97 3.16 -11.86
CA VAL A 68 -8.24 3.88 -11.71
C VAL A 68 -9.39 2.89 -11.71
N ARG A 69 -10.36 3.10 -10.83
CA ARG A 69 -11.68 2.45 -10.87
C ARG A 69 -12.79 3.48 -10.71
N ASP A 70 -13.90 3.22 -11.38
CA ASP A 70 -15.12 4.02 -11.24
C ASP A 70 -15.88 3.59 -9.97
N GLN A 71 -15.43 4.10 -8.82
CA GLN A 71 -15.98 3.78 -7.50
C GLN A 71 -15.79 4.99 -6.57
N ASP A 72 -16.69 5.19 -5.61
CA ASP A 72 -16.72 6.42 -4.81
C ASP A 72 -15.52 6.59 -3.86
N SER A 73 -14.79 5.51 -3.55
CA SER A 73 -13.66 5.50 -2.61
C SER A 73 -12.40 4.85 -3.18
N CYS A 74 -11.29 5.02 -2.46
CA CYS A 74 -10.12 4.19 -2.68
C CYS A 74 -10.39 2.77 -2.14
N SER A 75 -9.82 1.77 -2.81
CA SER A 75 -9.81 0.40 -2.33
C SER A 75 -8.47 -0.25 -2.60
N ILE A 76 -8.09 -1.15 -1.71
CA ILE A 76 -6.84 -1.90 -1.79
C ILE A 76 -7.20 -3.37 -1.70
N GLY A 77 -6.60 -4.17 -2.55
CA GLY A 77 -6.76 -5.62 -2.49
C GLY A 77 -5.43 -6.34 -2.64
N LYS A 78 -5.39 -7.57 -2.15
CA LYS A 78 -4.24 -8.48 -2.25
C LYS A 78 -4.57 -9.68 -3.13
N LEU A 79 -3.57 -10.11 -3.87
CA LEU A 79 -3.61 -11.37 -4.61
C LEU A 79 -3.43 -12.54 -3.64
N LYS A 80 -4.38 -13.48 -3.61
CA LYS A 80 -4.50 -14.57 -2.61
C LYS A 80 -3.21 -15.33 -2.25
N HIS A 81 -2.28 -15.46 -3.18
CA HIS A 81 -1.10 -16.32 -3.04
C HIS A 81 0.23 -15.56 -3.16
N ARG A 82 0.21 -14.23 -3.08
CA ARG A 82 1.41 -13.39 -3.18
C ARG A 82 1.33 -12.23 -2.21
N ALA A 83 2.47 -11.67 -1.83
CA ALA A 83 2.50 -10.36 -1.18
C ALA A 83 2.30 -9.24 -2.21
N ALA A 84 1.39 -9.43 -3.16
CA ALA A 84 1.14 -8.52 -4.27
C ALA A 84 -0.20 -7.82 -4.08
N PHE A 85 -0.19 -6.50 -4.20
CA PHE A 85 -1.33 -5.63 -3.90
C PHE A 85 -1.69 -4.76 -5.10
N TRP A 86 -2.95 -4.35 -5.17
CA TRP A 86 -3.39 -3.27 -6.03
C TRP A 86 -4.04 -2.20 -5.19
N TRP A 87 -3.85 -0.94 -5.58
CA TRP A 87 -4.51 0.22 -5.00
C TRP A 87 -5.26 0.95 -6.10
N ALA A 88 -6.57 1.06 -5.94
CA ALA A 88 -7.42 1.70 -6.94
C ALA A 88 -8.29 2.79 -6.30
N CYS A 89 -8.32 3.96 -6.92
CA CYS A 89 -9.20 5.06 -6.52
C CYS A 89 -9.98 5.57 -7.74
N SER A 90 -11.05 6.32 -7.49
CA SER A 90 -11.60 7.23 -8.50
C SER A 90 -10.59 8.31 -8.89
N ASN A 91 -10.88 9.02 -9.98
CA ASN A 91 -10.10 10.20 -10.36
C ASN A 91 -10.03 11.24 -9.25
N GLY A 92 -11.12 11.45 -8.50
CA GLY A 92 -11.14 12.35 -7.34
C GLY A 92 -10.33 11.82 -6.16
N GLY A 93 -10.37 10.51 -5.91
CA GLY A 93 -9.53 9.88 -4.89
C GLY A 93 -8.03 10.03 -5.21
N TRP A 94 -7.64 9.80 -6.46
CA TRP A 94 -6.25 10.03 -6.88
C TRP A 94 -5.84 11.49 -6.84
N GLU A 95 -6.73 12.43 -7.18
CA GLU A 95 -6.47 13.86 -7.01
C GLU A 95 -6.17 14.20 -5.55
N HIS A 96 -6.95 13.65 -4.61
CA HIS A 96 -6.69 13.81 -3.19
C HIS A 96 -5.32 13.23 -2.79
N VAL A 97 -4.99 12.01 -3.23
CA VAL A 97 -3.69 11.39 -2.97
C VAL A 97 -2.54 12.22 -3.54
N SER A 98 -2.67 12.76 -4.75
CA SER A 98 -1.66 13.64 -5.35
C SER A 98 -1.36 14.85 -4.46
N LEU A 99 -2.39 15.46 -3.86
CA LEU A 99 -2.20 16.60 -2.95
C LEU A 99 -1.46 16.22 -1.66
N LEU A 100 -1.60 14.97 -1.19
CA LEU A 100 -0.86 14.46 -0.03
C LEU A 100 0.62 14.19 -0.35
N VAL A 101 0.93 13.77 -1.59
CA VAL A 101 2.30 13.45 -2.04
C VAL A 101 3.06 14.69 -2.52
N LEU A 102 2.35 15.68 -3.09
CA LEU A 102 2.93 16.91 -3.66
C LEU A 102 4.01 17.57 -2.79
N PRO A 103 3.80 17.76 -1.46
CA PRO A 103 4.79 18.46 -0.65
C PRO A 103 6.16 17.76 -0.58
N PHE A 104 6.20 16.44 -0.80
CA PHE A 104 7.45 15.67 -0.83
C PHE A 104 8.18 15.79 -2.17
N ALA A 105 7.44 15.92 -3.28
CA ALA A 105 8.03 16.26 -4.58
C ALA A 105 8.60 17.69 -4.59
N GLU A 106 8.04 18.57 -3.77
CA GLU A 106 8.59 19.92 -3.49
C GLU A 106 9.78 19.91 -2.52
N GLY A 107 10.22 18.73 -2.05
CA GLY A 107 11.44 18.55 -1.27
C GLY A 107 11.25 18.42 0.24
N ARG A 108 10.02 18.31 0.75
CA ARG A 108 9.81 17.97 2.17
C ARG A 108 10.23 16.52 2.44
N SER A 109 10.72 16.28 3.65
CA SER A 109 10.95 14.95 4.21
C SER A 109 9.86 14.60 5.22
N GLY A 110 9.65 13.31 5.45
CA GLY A 110 8.67 12.82 6.42
C GLY A 110 7.85 11.66 5.87
N HIS A 111 6.77 11.34 6.58
CA HIS A 111 5.77 10.39 6.13
C HIS A 111 4.36 10.99 6.15
N GLN A 112 3.47 10.39 5.36
CA GLN A 112 2.08 10.78 5.23
C GLN A 112 1.22 9.53 5.02
N TYR A 113 0.13 9.42 5.78
CA TYR A 113 -0.88 8.41 5.55
C TYR A 113 -1.68 8.78 4.30
N LEU A 114 -1.84 7.81 3.40
CA LEU A 114 -2.54 7.99 2.12
C LEU A 114 -3.91 7.30 2.08
N ASN A 115 -4.34 6.65 3.17
CA ASN A 115 -5.66 6.05 3.25
C ASN A 115 -6.74 7.12 3.52
N ASP A 116 -7.98 6.77 3.19
CA ASP A 116 -9.17 7.58 3.46
C ASP A 116 -9.76 7.33 4.86
N GLY A 117 -9.06 6.55 5.68
CA GLY A 117 -9.51 6.11 7.01
C GLY A 117 -10.62 5.05 6.99
N ASN A 118 -11.06 4.61 5.81
CA ASN A 118 -12.14 3.62 5.63
C ASN A 118 -11.64 2.34 4.92
N SER A 119 -10.34 2.27 4.66
CA SER A 119 -9.67 1.12 4.04
C SER A 119 -9.07 0.20 5.11
N ASP A 120 -9.26 -1.12 4.95
CA ASP A 120 -8.69 -2.14 5.84
C ASP A 120 -7.16 -2.31 5.67
N VAL A 121 -6.53 -1.51 4.81
CA VAL A 121 -5.09 -1.48 4.59
C VAL A 121 -4.60 -0.07 4.82
N THR A 122 -3.55 0.07 5.63
CA THR A 122 -2.89 1.36 5.85
C THR A 122 -1.83 1.56 4.78
N ILE A 123 -1.91 2.63 4.01
CA ILE A 123 -0.84 3.05 3.11
C ILE A 123 -0.12 4.24 3.73
N ILE A 124 1.19 4.10 3.91
CA ILE A 124 2.09 5.16 4.35
C ILE A 124 3.00 5.50 3.19
N PHE A 125 3.11 6.77 2.86
CA PHE A 125 4.16 7.27 1.98
C PHE A 125 5.26 7.89 2.83
N SER A 126 6.51 7.57 2.55
CA SER A 126 7.67 8.19 3.20
C SER A 126 8.67 8.66 2.18
N CYS A 127 9.21 9.85 2.39
CA CYS A 127 10.20 10.45 1.52
C CYS A 127 11.36 11.02 2.34
N ASN A 128 12.58 10.70 1.90
CA ASN A 128 13.81 11.23 2.47
C ASN A 128 13.92 11.01 4.01
N GLU A 129 13.37 9.90 4.50
CA GLU A 129 13.52 9.45 5.90
C GLU A 129 14.50 8.27 6.02
N PRO A 130 15.30 8.23 7.10
CA PRO A 130 16.15 7.09 7.40
C PRO A 130 15.32 5.81 7.56
N GLU A 131 15.90 4.65 7.24
CA GLU A 131 15.21 3.36 7.31
C GLU A 131 14.69 3.01 8.71
N GLU A 132 15.32 3.55 9.76
CA GLU A 132 14.97 3.34 11.16
C GLU A 132 13.73 4.14 11.63
N GLY A 133 13.17 5.02 10.78
CA GLY A 133 12.09 5.94 11.15
C GLY A 133 10.67 5.37 11.08
N ILE A 134 10.47 4.21 10.44
CA ILE A 134 9.13 3.65 10.19
C ILE A 134 9.08 2.20 10.64
N TRP A 135 8.38 1.97 11.74
CA TRP A 135 8.04 0.65 12.23
C TRP A 135 6.77 0.19 11.51
N ILE A 136 6.94 -0.63 10.48
CA ILE A 136 5.83 -1.38 9.90
C ILE A 136 5.64 -2.60 10.80
N THR A 137 4.51 -2.69 11.49
CA THR A 137 4.07 -3.95 12.07
C THR A 137 3.75 -4.89 10.92
N ASP A 138 4.56 -5.93 10.75
CA ASP A 138 4.25 -7.02 9.83
C ASP A 138 3.30 -7.99 10.55
N PRO A 139 2.00 -8.03 10.20
CA PRO A 139 1.07 -8.96 10.83
C PRO A 139 1.41 -10.43 10.53
N SER A 140 2.26 -10.72 9.54
CA SER A 140 2.76 -12.08 9.29
C SER A 140 3.86 -12.52 10.27
N LEU A 141 4.48 -11.59 11.01
CA LEU A 141 5.45 -11.89 12.07
C LEU A 141 4.79 -12.20 13.42
N GLU A 142 3.49 -11.92 13.61
CA GLU A 142 2.77 -12.26 14.85
C GLU A 142 2.42 -13.75 14.97
N HIS A 143 2.69 -14.56 13.94
CA HIS A 143 2.55 -16.02 13.95
C HIS A 143 3.89 -16.72 13.71
N GLY A 144 4.93 -16.29 14.42
CA GLY A 144 6.13 -17.12 14.59
C GLY A 144 5.77 -18.49 15.21
N PRO A 145 6.45 -19.58 14.83
CA PRO A 145 6.16 -20.94 15.31
C PRO A 145 6.39 -21.18 16.82
N ASP A 146 6.67 -20.14 17.60
CA ASP A 146 6.97 -20.21 19.04
C ASP A 146 5.78 -19.78 19.92
N SER A 147 4.54 -19.99 19.46
CA SER A 147 3.44 -20.12 20.43
C SER A 147 3.59 -21.49 21.09
N PRO A 148 3.97 -21.59 22.39
CA PRO A 148 4.00 -22.87 23.05
C PRO A 148 2.60 -23.47 22.95
N GLU A 149 2.49 -24.63 22.31
CA GLU A 149 1.31 -25.46 22.40
C GLU A 149 0.95 -25.54 23.88
N ARG A 150 -0.20 -24.97 24.24
CA ARG A 150 -0.84 -25.25 25.51
C ARG A 150 -1.18 -26.74 25.44
N PHE A 151 -0.25 -27.57 25.87
CA PHE A 151 -0.56 -28.91 26.37
C PHE A 151 -1.56 -28.69 27.49
N ASP A 152 -2.83 -28.96 27.18
CA ASP A 152 -3.88 -29.06 28.17
C ASP A 152 -3.64 -30.39 28.91
N ASP A 153 -2.64 -30.37 29.80
CA ASP A 153 -2.47 -31.38 30.83
C ASP A 153 -3.59 -31.17 31.86
N ARG A 154 -4.78 -31.69 31.53
CA ARG A 154 -5.75 -32.10 32.53
C ARG A 154 -5.81 -33.62 32.57
N GLU A 155 -4.93 -34.09 33.44
CA GLU A 155 -4.93 -35.32 34.23
C GLU A 155 -6.17 -36.24 34.16
N ALA A 156 -5.83 -37.53 34.07
CA ALA A 156 -6.30 -38.67 34.89
C ALA A 156 -7.78 -39.09 34.87
#